data_AF-A0A4V1B0H4-F1
#
_entry.id   AF-A0A4V1B0H4-F1
#
_cell.length_a   1.000
_cell.length_b   1.000
_cell.length_c   1.000
_cell.angle_alpha   90.00
_cell.angle_beta   90.00
_cell.angle_gamma   90.00
#
_symmetry.space_group_name_H-M   'P 1'
#
loop_
_entity.id
_entity.type
_entity.pdbx_description
1 polymer ?
#
loop_
_entity_poly.entity_id
_entity_poly.type
_entity_poly.pdbx_seq_one_letter_code
_entity_poly.pdbx_strand_id
1 'polypeptide(L)' 'MAAKSPCIDVCAFDGKTGLCVGCLRTREEVRDWKKMTDHRRHQILNDRSRRQAKVAR' A
#
# COMPACT_ATOMS: atom_id res chain seq x y z
N MET A 1 -17.49 -5.52 4.59
CA MET A 1 -16.80 -4.41 5.27
C MET A 1 -15.69 -3.90 4.36
N ALA A 2 -15.61 -2.61 4.05
CA ALA A 2 -14.51 -2.08 3.25
C ALA A 2 -13.22 -2.19 4.07
N ALA A 3 -12.26 -3.00 3.62
CA ALA A 3 -10.93 -3.08 4.21
C ALA A 3 -10.39 -1.66 4.47
N LYS A 4 -10.18 -1.30 5.75
CA LYS A 4 -9.73 0.05 6.12
C LYS A 4 -8.40 0.32 5.42
N SER A 5 -8.35 1.39 4.64
CA SER A 5 -7.12 1.79 3.97
C SER A 5 -6.11 2.17 5.07
N PRO A 6 -4.90 1.61 5.10
CA PRO A 6 -3.87 1.94 6.09
C PRO A 6 -3.20 3.29 5.75
N CYS A 7 -3.93 4.18 5.09
CA CYS A 7 -3.47 5.48 4.66
C CYS A 7 -3.50 6.40 5.87
N ILE A 8 -2.38 7.06 6.14
CA ILE A 8 -2.23 8.07 7.19
C ILE A 8 -2.36 9.49 6.61
N ASP A 9 -3.02 9.63 5.46
CA ASP A 9 -3.09 10.86 4.63
C ASP A 9 -1.73 11.47 4.23
N VAL A 10 -0.64 10.73 4.43
CA VAL A 10 0.71 11.07 3.95
C VAL A 10 1.03 10.22 2.73
N CYS A 11 1.21 10.88 1.59
CA CYS A 11 1.54 10.26 0.31
C CYS A 11 3.01 10.56 -0.04
N ALA A 12 3.93 9.83 0.57
CA ALA A 12 5.37 9.95 0.31
C ALA A 12 5.86 8.62 -0.26
N PHE A 13 6.38 8.63 -1.50
CA PHE A 13 6.87 7.42 -2.16
C PHE A 13 8.38 7.35 -2.05
N ASP A 14 8.89 6.17 -1.69
CA ASP A 14 10.30 5.88 -1.74
C ASP A 14 10.75 5.76 -3.21
N GLY A 15 11.78 6.52 -3.59
CA GLY A 15 12.27 6.59 -4.97
C GLY A 15 13.00 5.33 -5.44
N LYS A 16 13.45 4.46 -4.52
CA LYS A 16 14.13 3.20 -4.86
C LYS A 16 13.15 2.08 -5.12
N THR A 17 12.08 2.00 -4.34
CA THR A 17 11.12 0.89 -4.36
C THR A 17 9.79 1.24 -5.01
N GLY A 18 9.46 2.53 -5.16
CA GLY A 18 8.18 3.00 -5.69
C GLY A 18 7.00 2.79 -4.73
N LEU A 19 7.27 2.44 -3.47
CA LEU A 19 6.27 2.19 -2.44
C LEU A 19 6.07 3.42 -1.55
N CYS A 20 4.83 3.66 -1.11
CA CYS A 20 4.52 4.73 -0.17
C CYS A 20 5.08 4.40 1.21
N VAL A 21 5.86 5.27 1.83
CA VAL A 21 6.44 5.07 3.16
C VAL A 21 5.39 4.95 4.28
N GLY A 22 4.20 5.53 4.07
CA GLY A 22 3.09 5.44 5.04
C GLY A 22 2.21 4.19 4.85
N CYS A 23 1.61 4.06 3.67
CA CYS A 23 0.65 2.99 3.39
C CYS A 23 1.27 1.75 2.71
N LEU A 24 2.55 1.80 2.32
CA LEU A 24 3.33 0.70 1.72
C LEU A 24 2.69 0.13 0.45
N ARG A 25 2.01 1.01 -0.29
CA ARG A 25 1.41 0.74 -1.59
C ARG A 25 2.15 1.46 -2.69
N THR A 26 2.13 0.88 -3.88
CA THR A 26 2.60 1.60 -5.06
C THR A 26 1.60 2.65 -5.51
N ARG A 27 2.07 3.59 -6.32
CA ARG A 27 1.25 4.67 -6.89
C ARG A 27 0.08 4.13 -7.73
N GLU A 28 0.30 3.00 -8.40
CA GLU A 28 -0.72 2.28 -9.18
C GLU A 28 -1.77 1.63 -8.26
N GLU A 29 -1.34 0.93 -7.20
CA GLU A 29 -2.27 0.33 -6.24
C GLU A 29 -3.12 1.36 -5.51
N VAL A 30 -2.58 2.56 -5.25
CA VAL A 30 -3.36 3.68 -4.67
C VAL A 30 -4.43 4.17 -5.65
N ARG A 31 -4.09 4.28 -6.94
CA ARG A 31 -5.06 4.65 -8.00
C ARG A 31 -6.15 3.59 -8.17
N ASP A 32 -5.77 2.32 -8.17
CA ASP A 32 -6.69 1.22 -8.38
C ASP A 32 -7.40 0.76 -7.10
N TRP A 33 -7.05 1.28 -5.93
CA TRP A 33 -7.62 0.88 -4.64
C TRP A 33 -9.16 0.89 -4.62
N LYS A 34 -9.75 1.94 -5.22
CA LYS A 34 -11.22 2.06 -5.34
C LYS A 34 -11.82 1.02 -6.30
N LYS A 35 -11.08 0.61 -7.33
CA LYS A 35 -11.48 -0.38 -8.34
C LYS A 35 -11.14 -1.82 -7.95
N MET A 36 -10.24 -2.02 -6.99
CA MET A 36 -9.82 -3.34 -6.54
C MET A 36 -10.90 -4.08 -5.76
N THR A 37 -10.94 -5.40 -5.96
CA THR A 37 -11.78 -6.32 -5.18
C THR A 37 -11.27 -6.46 -3.75
N ASP A 38 -12.17 -6.79 -2.83
CA ASP A 38 -11.85 -6.97 -1.41
C ASP A 38 -10.74 -8.01 -1.18
N HIS A 39 -10.70 -9.07 -1.99
CA HIS A 39 -9.63 -10.07 -1.94
C HIS A 39 -8.26 -9.44 -2.23
N ARG A 40 -8.14 -8.61 -3.27
CA ARG A 40 -6.87 -7.94 -3.59
C ARG A 40 -6.48 -6.95 -2.50
N ARG A 41 -7.46 -6.26 -1.93
CA ARG A 41 -7.26 -5.36 -0.78
C ARG A 41 -6.66 -6.10 0.41
N HIS A 42 -7.19 -7.28 0.75
CA HIS A 42 -6.65 -8.13 1.81
C HIS A 42 -5.25 -8.69 1.49
N GLN A 43 -4.98 -9.08 0.24
CA GLN A 43 -3.63 -9.51 -0.15
C GLN A 43 -2.60 -8.38 0.09
N ILE A 44 -2.92 -7.15 -0.31
CA ILE A 44 -2.04 -6.00 -0.11
C ILE A 44 -1.83 -5.69 1.38
N LEU A 45 -2.88 -5.82 2.19
CA LEU A 45 -2.78 -5.64 3.64
C LEU A 45 -1.92 -6.72 4.30
N ASN A 46 -2.04 -7.98 3.88
CA ASN A 46 -1.21 -9.08 4.37
C ASN A 46 0.26 -8.94 3.93
N ASP A 47 0.49 -8.44 2.72
CA ASP A 47 1.85 -8.24 2.18
C ASP A 47 2.52 -6.97 2.73
N ARG A 48 1.79 -6.15 3.49
CA ARG A 48 2.27 -4.87 4.04
C ARG A 48 3.57 -5.01 4.83
N SER A 49 3.67 -6.00 5.73
CA SER A 49 4.89 -6.23 6.52
C SER A 49 6.10 -6.56 5.64
N ARG A 50 5.90 -7.36 4.58
CA ARG A 50 6.97 -7.70 3.62
C ARG A 50 7.42 -6.47 2.84
N ARG A 51 6.49 -5.60 2.47
CA ARG A 51 6.77 -4.35 1.76
C ARG A 51 7.44 -3.31 2.65
N GLN A 52 7.05 -3.23 3.93
CA GLN A 52 7.71 -2.38 4.92
C GLN A 52 9.20 -2.69 5.01
N ALA A 53 9.55 -3.96 5.07
CA ALA A 53 10.94 -4.41 5.13
C ALA A 53 11.76 -4.01 3.87
N LYS A 54 11.11 -3.76 2.72
CA LYS A 54 11.77 -3.25 1.51
C LYS A 54 12.00 -1.75 1.56
N VAL A 55 11.08 -0.99 2.14
CA VAL A 55 11.18 0.48 2.25
C VAL A 55 12.12 0.91 3.38
N ALA A 56 12.17 0.14 4.46
CA ALA A 56 13.03 0.42 5.61
C ALA A 56 14.53 0.11 5.37
N ARG A 57 14.92 -0.29 4.15
CA ARG A 57 16.25 -0.81 3.81
C ARG A 57 16.93 0.06 2.77
#